data_AF-A0A2A9GKA1-F1
#
_entry.id   AF-A0A2A9GKA1-F1
#
_cell.length_a   1.000
_cell.length_b   1.000
_cell.length_c   1.000
_cell.angle_alpha   90.00
_cell.angle_beta   90.00
_cell.angle_gamma   90.00
#
_symmetry.space_group_name_H-M   'P 1'
#
loop_
_entity.id
_entity.type
_entity.pdbx_description
1 polymer ?
#
loop_
_entity_poly.entity_id
_entity_poly.type
_entity_poly.pdbx_seq_one_letter_code
_entity_poly.pdbx_strand_id
1 'polypeptide(L)'
;MSYLDETLITLEARLIAQRRILARLVAEMPPERREALLAWIAEREVMHDGQEDPGAVPDATDTLPLSIADEFRRIAALARRHRRNAA
;
A
#
# COMPACT_ATOMS: atom_id res chain seq x y z
N MET A 1 4.08 28.40 -0.23
CA MET A 1 4.03 26.99 0.19
C MET A 1 4.89 26.89 1.44
N SER A 2 4.42 26.21 2.48
CA SER A 2 5.22 26.02 3.70
C SER A 2 6.38 25.05 3.41
N TYR A 3 7.48 25.15 4.17
CA TYR A 3 8.55 24.15 4.16
C TYR A 3 8.02 22.73 4.45
N LEU A 4 6.99 22.64 5.29
CA LEU A 4 6.30 21.39 5.58
C LEU A 4 5.58 20.85 4.34
N ASP A 5 4.91 21.71 3.57
CA ASP A 5 4.21 21.32 2.33
C ASP A 5 5.21 20.79 1.29
N GLU A 6 6.34 21.48 1.10
CA GLU A 6 7.41 21.05 0.20
C GLU A 6 7.98 19.69 0.60
N THR A 7 8.17 19.47 1.90
CA THR A 7 8.65 18.20 2.44
C THR A 7 7.64 17.08 2.19
N LEU A 8 6.36 17.31 2.46
CA LEU A 8 5.28 16.33 2.25
C LEU A 8 5.13 15.99 0.76
N ILE A 9 5.16 16.97 -0.12
CA ILE A 9 5.12 16.75 -1.59
C ILE A 9 6.31 15.89 -2.03
N THR A 10 7.51 16.20 -1.52
CA THR A 10 8.73 15.44 -1.85
C THR A 10 8.63 13.99 -1.36
N LEU A 11 8.12 13.77 -0.15
CA LEU A 11 7.92 12.43 0.39
C LEU A 11 6.87 11.64 -0.40
N GLU A 12 5.74 12.25 -0.74
CA GLU A 12 4.70 11.61 -1.56
C GLU A 12 5.24 11.22 -2.94
N ALA A 13 6.01 12.10 -3.59
CA ALA A 13 6.64 11.81 -4.87
C ALA A 13 7.60 10.60 -4.80
N ARG A 14 8.39 10.51 -3.72
CA ARG A 14 9.29 9.37 -3.48
C ARG A 14 8.51 8.08 -3.23
N LEU A 15 7.45 8.13 -2.44
CA LEU A 15 6.57 6.99 -2.19
C LEU A 15 5.91 6.51 -3.49
N ILE A 16 5.39 7.42 -4.31
CA ILE A 16 4.82 7.09 -5.63
C ILE A 16 5.86 6.40 -6.52
N ALA A 17 7.10 6.90 -6.58
CA ALA A 17 8.15 6.29 -7.39
C ALA A 17 8.47 4.86 -6.94
N GLN A 18 8.61 4.64 -5.62
CA GLN A 18 8.87 3.33 -5.04
C GLN A 18 7.71 2.36 -5.30
N ARG A 19 6.46 2.81 -5.08
CA ARG A 19 5.24 2.04 -5.35
C ARG A 19 5.18 1.56 -6.79
N ARG A 20 5.54 2.41 -7.75
CA ARG A 20 5.57 2.06 -9.18
C ARG A 20 6.62 0.98 -9.49
N ILE A 21 7.81 1.11 -8.92
CA ILE A 21 8.88 0.10 -9.09
C ILE A 21 8.46 -1.23 -8.48
N LEU A 22 7.96 -1.23 -7.24
CA LEU A 22 7.51 -2.44 -6.55
C LEU A 22 6.38 -3.13 -7.33
N ALA A 23 5.37 -2.39 -7.75
CA ALA A 23 4.27 -2.93 -8.54
C ALA A 23 4.74 -3.55 -9.87
N ARG A 24 5.73 -2.93 -10.53
CA ARG A 24 6.34 -3.49 -11.74
C ARG A 24 7.08 -4.80 -11.43
N LEU A 25 7.90 -4.84 -10.38
CA LEU A 25 8.60 -6.06 -9.97
C LEU A 25 7.61 -7.20 -9.67
N VAL A 26 6.54 -6.92 -8.92
CA VAL A 26 5.49 -7.91 -8.62
C VAL A 26 4.82 -8.42 -9.89
N ALA A 27 4.55 -7.55 -10.87
CA ALA A 27 3.93 -7.95 -12.13
C ALA A 27 4.82 -8.90 -12.96
N GLU A 28 6.15 -8.70 -12.94
CA GLU A 28 7.14 -9.49 -13.68
C GLU A 28 7.49 -10.83 -13.00
N MET A 29 7.06 -11.06 -11.76
CA MET A 29 7.31 -12.32 -11.05
C MET A 29 6.60 -13.50 -11.74
N PRO A 30 7.15 -14.74 -11.60
CA PRO A 30 6.44 -15.95 -11.99
C PRO A 30 5.07 -16.06 -11.31
N PRO A 31 4.05 -16.64 -11.98
CA PRO A 31 2.67 -16.64 -11.49
C PRO A 31 2.50 -17.10 -10.04
N GLU A 32 3.08 -18.23 -9.68
CA GLU A 32 2.98 -18.83 -8.34
C GLU A 32 3.55 -17.89 -7.26
N ARG A 33 4.75 -17.33 -7.48
CA ARG A 33 5.39 -16.42 -6.52
C ARG A 33 4.64 -15.11 -6.38
N ARG A 34 4.08 -14.62 -7.49
CA ARG A 34 3.26 -13.41 -7.50
C ARG A 34 1.97 -13.61 -6.72
N GLU A 35 1.29 -14.73 -6.93
CA GLU A 35 0.05 -15.08 -6.22
C GLU A 35 0.30 -15.24 -4.72
N ALA A 36 1.39 -15.92 -4.34
CA ALA A 36 1.80 -16.03 -2.94
C ALA A 36 2.06 -14.66 -2.30
N LEU A 37 2.75 -13.75 -3.00
CA LEU A 37 2.99 -12.40 -2.50
C LEU A 37 1.70 -11.57 -2.40
N LEU A 38 0.81 -11.66 -3.39
CA LEU A 38 -0.48 -10.96 -3.36
C LEU A 38 -1.40 -11.49 -2.26
N ALA A 39 -1.36 -12.79 -1.96
CA ALA A 39 -2.08 -13.39 -0.83
C ALA A 39 -1.52 -12.87 0.50
N TRP A 40 -0.19 -12.88 0.66
CA TRP A 40 0.47 -12.32 1.84
C TRP A 40 0.16 -10.83 2.06
N ILE A 41 0.08 -10.05 0.98
CA ILE A 41 -0.36 -8.66 1.03
C ILE A 41 -1.81 -8.58 1.53
N ALA A 42 -2.72 -9.37 0.97
CA ALA A 42 -4.13 -9.35 1.34
C ALA A 42 -4.38 -9.73 2.82
N GLU A 43 -3.62 -10.68 3.37
CA GLU A 43 -3.69 -11.04 4.80
C GLU A 43 -3.35 -9.85 5.72
N ARG A 44 -2.51 -8.93 5.25
CA ARG A 44 -2.07 -7.73 6.00
C ARG A 44 -2.93 -6.50 5.75
N GLU A 45 -3.84 -6.56 4.78
CA GLU A 45 -4.86 -5.52 4.55
C GLU A 45 -6.01 -5.63 5.57
N VAL A 46 -6.15 -6.79 6.23
CA VAL A 46 -7.13 -7.05 7.28
C VAL A 46 -6.53 -6.57 8.60
N MET A 47 -6.90 -5.35 9.00
CA MET A 47 -6.75 -4.94 10.39
C MET A 47 -7.56 -5.93 11.23
N HIS A 48 -6.95 -6.50 12.27
CA HIS A 48 -7.69 -7.33 13.21
C HIS A 48 -8.78 -6.43 13.82
N ASP A 49 -10.02 -6.67 13.42
CA ASP A 49 -11.23 -5.98 13.88
C ASP A 49 -11.39 -6.22 15.39
N GLY A 50 -10.66 -5.43 16.17
CA GLY A 50 -10.58 -5.53 17.61
C GLY A 50 -10.78 -4.14 18.16
N GLN A 51 -12.06 -3.74 18.25
CA GLN A 51 -12.60 -2.53 18.88
C GLN A 51 -12.87 -1.34 17.94
N GLU A 52 -13.94 -1.45 17.15
CA GLU A 52 -14.75 -0.29 16.79
C GLU A 52 -15.57 0.14 18.02
N ASP A 53 -14.94 0.83 18.98
CA ASP A 53 -15.65 1.52 20.06
C ASP A 53 -16.17 2.87 19.52
N PRO A 54 -17.50 3.11 19.45
CA PRO A 54 -18.10 4.31 18.88
C PRO A 54 -17.87 5.53 19.80
N GLY A 55 -16.63 6.01 19.84
CA GLY A 55 -16.20 7.10 20.71
C GLY A 55 -14.69 7.28 20.82
N ALA A 56 -13.89 6.30 20.37
CA ALA A 56 -12.43 6.42 20.36
C ALA A 56 -11.98 7.34 19.22
N VAL A 57 -11.32 8.45 19.57
CA VAL A 57 -10.55 9.25 18.62
C VAL A 57 -9.38 8.37 18.16
N PRO A 58 -9.20 8.07 16.86
CA PRO A 58 -8.09 7.24 16.40
C PRO A 58 -6.78 7.86 16.88
N ASP A 59 -6.06 7.14 17.72
CA ASP A 59 -4.78 7.65 18.23
C ASP A 59 -3.74 7.53 17.10
N ALA A 60 -2.65 8.30 17.17
CA ALA A 60 -1.62 8.30 16.12
C ALA A 60 -1.02 6.89 15.86
N THR A 61 -1.15 5.99 16.82
CA THR A 61 -0.80 4.57 16.73
C THR A 61 -1.72 3.74 15.84
N ASP A 62 -2.98 4.11 15.67
CA ASP A 62 -3.94 3.41 14.78
C ASP A 62 -3.79 3.87 13.32
N THR A 63 -3.29 5.09 13.11
CA THR A 63 -3.14 5.68 11.77
C THR A 63 -2.02 5.02 10.97
N LEU A 64 -0.96 4.56 11.63
CA LEU A 64 0.21 3.95 10.97
C LEU A 64 -0.10 2.57 10.36
N PRO A 65 -0.71 1.59 11.08
CA PRO A 65 -1.13 0.32 10.49
C PRO A 65 -2.11 0.50 9.32
N LEU A 66 -3.07 1.41 9.44
CA LEU A 66 -4.02 1.73 8.36
C LEU A 66 -3.30 2.28 7.11
N SER A 67 -2.34 3.19 7.31
CA SER A 67 -1.54 3.74 6.20
C SER A 67 -0.70 2.67 5.50
N ILE A 68 -0.19 1.69 6.25
CA ILE A 68 0.55 0.55 5.69
C ILE A 68 -0.39 -0.35 4.87
N ALA A 69 -1.57 -0.69 5.40
CA ALA A 69 -2.57 -1.48 4.69
C ALA A 69 -3.04 -0.79 3.40
N ASP A 70 -3.22 0.53 3.43
CA ASP A 70 -3.53 1.31 2.23
C ASP A 70 -2.41 1.27 1.19
N GLU A 71 -1.16 1.37 1.62
CA GLU A 71 -0.03 1.29 0.70
C GLU A 71 0.05 -0.08 0.02
N PHE A 72 -0.18 -1.15 0.79
CA PHE A 72 -0.29 -2.52 0.30
C PHE A 72 -1.38 -2.69 -0.76
N ARG A 73 -2.58 -2.16 -0.49
CA ARG A 73 -3.69 -2.14 -1.47
C ARG A 73 -3.29 -1.46 -2.78
N ARG A 74 -2.61 -0.30 -2.69
CA ARG A 74 -2.17 0.46 -3.87
C ARG A 74 -1.12 -0.30 -4.70
N ILE A 75 -0.16 -0.95 -4.05
CA ILE A 75 0.86 -1.77 -4.73
C ILE A 75 0.18 -2.94 -5.47
N ALA A 76 -0.69 -3.69 -4.79
CA ALA A 76 -1.40 -4.83 -5.39
C ALA A 76 -2.27 -4.41 -6.58
N ALA A 77 -3.01 -3.31 -6.47
CA ALA A 77 -3.83 -2.77 -7.55
C ALA A 77 -2.98 -2.39 -8.78
N LEU A 78 -1.85 -1.73 -8.57
CA LEU A 78 -0.96 -1.31 -9.65
C LEU A 78 -0.27 -2.50 -10.33
N ALA A 79 0.15 -3.52 -9.56
CA ALA A 79 0.74 -4.73 -10.10
C ALA A 79 -0.25 -5.49 -11.01
N ARG A 80 -1.51 -5.62 -10.57
CA ARG A 80 -2.60 -6.20 -11.37
C ARG A 80 -2.84 -5.42 -12.67
N ARG A 81 -2.75 -4.09 -12.63
CA ARG A 81 -2.88 -3.23 -13.83
C ARG A 81 -1.75 -3.45 -14.83
N HIS A 82 -0.50 -3.53 -14.38
CA HIS A 82 0.64 -3.79 -15.28
C HIS A 82 0.49 -5.11 -16.03
N ARG A 83 -0.04 -6.16 -15.37
CA ARG A 83 -0.32 -7.45 -16.02
C ARG A 83 -1.40 -7.37 -17.10
N ARG A 84 -2.49 -6.61 -16.87
CA ARG A 84 -3.53 -6.42 -17.90
C ARG A 84 -3.02 -5.72 -19.15
N ASN A 85 -1.97 -4.90 -19.03
CA ASN A 85 -1.38 -4.20 -20.16
C ASN A 85 -0.30 -5.03 -20.88
N ALA A 86 0.12 -6.16 -20.30
CA ALA A 86 1.16 -7.03 -20.84
C ALA A 86 0.60 -8.33 -21.45
N ALA A 87 -0.68 -8.63 -21.23
CA ALA A 87 -1.43 -9.73 -21.83
C ALA A 87 -2.23 -9.24 -23.03
#